data_AF-A0AAU6SEQ6-F1
#
_entry.id   AF-A0AAU6SEQ6-F1
#
_cell.length_a   1.000
_cell.length_b   1.000
_cell.length_c   1.000
_cell.angle_alpha   90.00
_cell.angle_beta   90.00
_cell.angle_gamma   90.00
#
_symmetry.space_group_name_H-M   'P 1'
#
loop_
_entity.id
_entity.type
_entity.pdbx_description
1 polymer ?
#
loop_
_entity_poly.entity_id
_entity_poly.type
_entity_poly.pdbx_seq_one_letter_code
_entity_poly.pdbx_strand_id
1 'polypeptide(L)' 'MLAAIRYGRAPIADGRDGRNAIEVVTAIYKAGIERTFVSLPLKADDHYYRAGQLVAHAPHFSEKQTSLVEAGAS' A
#
# COMPACT_ATOMS: atom_id res chain seq x y z
N MET A 1 15.52 16.52 10.21
CA MET A 1 14.94 16.41 11.56
C MET A 1 15.85 17.00 12.64
N LEU A 2 17.03 16.42 12.91
CA LEU A 2 17.93 16.89 14.00
C LEU A 2 18.33 18.38 13.88
N ALA A 3 18.64 18.85 12.66
CA ALA A 3 18.92 20.26 12.42
C ALA A 3 17.68 21.17 12.56
N ALA A 4 16.47 20.64 12.38
CA ALA A 4 15.25 21.41 12.60
C ALA A 4 15.05 21.67 14.09
N ILE A 5 15.23 20.63 14.90
CA ILE A 5 15.19 20.69 16.37
C ILE A 5 16.29 21.62 16.90
N ARG A 6 17.54 21.40 16.49
CA ARG A 6 18.69 22.18 16.99
C ARG A 6 18.56 23.68 16.73
N TYR A 7 17.99 24.07 15.59
CA TYR A 7 17.89 25.48 15.18
C TYR A 7 16.48 26.06 15.32
N GLY A 8 15.54 25.35 15.95
CA GLY A 8 14.17 25.82 16.17
C GLY A 8 13.41 26.15 14.87
N ARG A 9 13.75 25.49 13.76
CA ARG A 9 13.12 25.72 12.45
C ARG A 9 12.13 24.61 12.12
N ALA A 10 11.22 24.91 11.20
CA ALA A 10 10.30 23.89 10.67
C ALA A 10 11.09 22.72 10.02
N PRO A 11 10.63 21.47 10.19
CA PRO A 11 11.16 20.35 9.44
C PRO A 11 10.80 20.48 7.95
N ILE A 12 11.52 19.77 7.09
CA ILE A 12 11.27 19.75 5.64
C ILE A 12 9.92 19.11 5.31
N ALA A 13 9.48 18.17 6.14
CA ALA A 13 8.18 17.52 6.05
C ALA A 13 7.60 17.35 7.46
N ASP A 14 6.28 17.48 7.59
CA ASP A 14 5.56 17.38 8.85
C ASP A 14 4.58 16.18 8.88
N GLY A 15 3.75 16.12 9.93
CA GLY A 15 2.80 15.03 10.09
C GLY A 15 1.71 14.98 9.00
N ARG A 16 1.40 16.11 8.36
CA ARG A 16 0.43 16.18 7.27
C ARG A 16 1.02 15.59 5.99
N ASP A 17 2.28 15.87 5.71
CA ASP A 17 2.99 15.24 4.60
C ASP A 17 3.04 13.71 4.78
N GLY A 18 3.33 13.26 6.00
CA GLY A 18 3.29 11.84 6.34
C GLY A 18 1.91 11.21 6.13
N ARG A 19 0.83 11.88 6.56
CA ARG A 19 -0.55 11.41 6.34
C ARG A 19 -0.88 11.31 4.84
N ASN A 20 -0.53 12.33 4.07
CA ASN A 20 -0.79 12.36 2.62
C ASN A 20 -0.06 11.21 1.91
N ALA A 21 1.19 10.92 2.31
CA ALA A 21 1.94 9.79 1.76
C ALA A 21 1.27 8.45 2.04
N ILE A 22 0.80 8.21 3.28
CA ILE A 22 0.07 6.99 3.63
C ILE A 22 -1.23 6.87 2.82
N GLU A 23 -1.96 7.96 2.66
CA GLU A 23 -3.22 7.97 1.90
C GLU A 23 -3.04 7.58 0.43
N VAL A 24 -1.98 8.09 -0.22
CA VAL A 24 -1.65 7.72 -1.60
C VAL A 24 -1.31 6.23 -1.71
N VAL A 25 -0.46 5.72 -0.80
CA VAL A 25 -0.10 4.29 -0.79
C VAL A 25 -1.33 3.42 -0.57
N THR A 26 -2.18 3.76 0.39
CA THR A 26 -3.44 3.05 0.65
C THR A 26 -4.37 3.05 -0.57
N ALA A 27 -4.52 4.19 -1.26
CA ALA A 27 -5.36 4.30 -2.45
C ALA A 27 -4.83 3.43 -3.61
N ILE A 28 -3.51 3.35 -3.80
CA ILE A 28 -2.89 2.48 -4.82
C ILE A 28 -3.23 1.01 -4.54
N TYR A 29 -3.07 0.56 -3.30
CA TYR A 29 -3.42 -0.81 -2.93
C TYR A 29 -4.91 -1.09 -3.08
N LYS A 30 -5.78 -0.18 -2.61
CA LYS A 30 -7.22 -0.30 -2.77
C LYS A 30 -7.61 -0.42 -4.25
N ALA A 31 -7.10 0.46 -5.10
CA ALA A 31 -7.35 0.42 -6.54
C ALA A 31 -6.87 -0.89 -7.16
N GLY A 32 -5.70 -1.40 -6.76
CA GLY A 32 -5.16 -2.67 -7.24
C GLY A 32 -5.96 -3.89 -6.79
N ILE A 33 -6.45 -3.88 -5.55
CA ILE A 33 -7.24 -4.98 -4.98
C ILE A 33 -8.66 -4.98 -5.56
N GLU A 34 -9.35 -3.83 -5.55
CA GLU A 34 -10.73 -3.71 -5.99
C GLU A 34 -10.88 -3.62 -7.52
N ARG A 35 -9.78 -3.33 -8.25
CA ARG A 35 -9.77 -3.05 -9.70
C ARG A 35 -10.69 -1.89 -10.10
N THR A 36 -10.74 -0.85 -9.26
CA THR A 36 -11.57 0.35 -9.46
C THR A 36 -10.73 1.62 -9.41
N PHE A 37 -11.25 2.70 -9.98
CA PHE A 37 -10.69 4.04 -9.74
C PHE A 37 -11.03 4.50 -8.33
N VAL A 38 -10.03 4.99 -7.61
CA VAL A 38 -10.16 5.48 -6.24
C VAL A 38 -10.01 7.00 -6.22
N SER A 39 -10.99 7.69 -5.66
CA SER A 39 -10.93 9.14 -5.45
C SER A 39 -10.26 9.49 -4.14
N LEU A 40 -9.50 10.59 -4.13
CA LEU A 40 -8.86 11.15 -2.95
C LEU A 40 -9.58 12.44 -2.48
N PRO A 41 -9.60 12.73 -1.17
CA PRO A 41 -9.05 11.90 -0.10
C PRO A 41 -9.90 10.64 0.16
N LEU A 42 -9.30 9.61 0.72
CA LEU A 42 -10.07 8.45 1.17
C LEU A 42 -10.98 8.85 2.32
N LYS A 43 -12.08 8.12 2.50
CA LYS A 43 -12.96 8.36 3.65
C LYS A 43 -12.23 8.01 4.95
N ALA A 44 -12.43 8.80 6.00
CA ALA A 44 -11.73 8.60 7.28
C ALA A 44 -12.02 7.23 7.92
N ASP A 45 -13.12 6.59 7.56
CA ASP A 45 -13.55 5.26 8.00
C ASP A 45 -13.17 4.14 7.01
N ASP A 46 -12.38 4.42 5.97
CA ASP A 46 -11.98 3.43 4.99
C ASP A 46 -11.21 2.27 5.66
N HIS A 47 -11.68 1.04 5.41
CA HIS A 47 -11.15 -0.15 6.06
C HIS A 47 -9.67 -0.40 5.75
N TYR A 48 -9.17 0.06 4.59
CA TYR A 48 -7.75 -0.07 4.23
C TYR A 48 -6.80 0.81 5.06
N TYR A 49 -7.31 1.75 5.88
CA TYR A 49 -6.49 2.47 6.86
C TYR A 49 -6.11 1.63 8.08
N ARG A 50 -6.78 0.50 8.30
CA ARG A 50 -6.49 -0.36 9.46
C ARG A 50 -5.31 -1.27 9.14
N ALA A 51 -4.33 -1.29 10.04
CA ALA A 51 -3.17 -2.17 9.94
C ALA A 51 -3.62 -3.63 9.72
N GLY A 52 -3.00 -4.31 8.76
CA GLY A 52 -3.32 -5.70 8.40
C GLY A 52 -4.42 -5.89 7.36
N GLN A 53 -5.30 -4.90 7.11
CA GLN A 53 -6.37 -5.05 6.11
C GLN A 53 -5.83 -5.13 4.68
N LEU A 54 -4.78 -4.35 4.38
CA LEU A 54 -4.07 -4.39 3.10
C LEU A 54 -3.54 -5.79 2.77
N VAL A 55 -2.89 -6.45 3.73
CA VAL A 55 -2.32 -7.80 3.54
C VAL A 55 -3.44 -8.85 3.47
N ALA A 56 -4.48 -8.71 4.29
CA ALA A 56 -5.59 -9.66 4.32
C ALA A 56 -6.43 -9.68 3.03
N HIS A 57 -6.50 -8.56 2.31
CA HIS A 57 -7.28 -8.42 1.07
C HIS A 57 -6.40 -8.43 -0.19
N ALA A 58 -5.08 -8.43 -0.02
CA ALA A 58 -4.17 -8.50 -1.15
C ALA A 58 -4.41 -9.82 -1.90
N PRO A 59 -4.60 -9.80 -3.23
CA PRO A 59 -4.67 -11.03 -4.00
C PRO A 59 -3.37 -11.82 -3.80
N HIS A 60 -3.49 -13.01 -3.22
CA HIS A 60 -2.37 -13.91 -3.02
C HIS A 60 -1.86 -14.40 -4.39
N PHE A 61 -0.79 -13.79 -4.88
CA PHE A 61 -0.10 -14.28 -6.08
C PHE A 61 0.87 -15.37 -5.68
N SER A 62 0.38 -16.61 -5.57
CA SER A 62 1.20 -17.82 -5.59
C SER A 62 0.37 -19.02 -6.02
N GLU A 63 0.29 -19.25 -7.33
CA GLU A 63 0.22 -20.61 -7.84
C GLU A 63 1.25 -20.74 -8.96
N LYS A 64 2.35 -21.43 -8.64
CA LYS A 64 3.33 -21.88 -9.63
C LYS A 64 2.58 -22.88 -10.51
N GLN A 65 2.04 -22.41 -11.64
CA GLN A 65 1.37 -23.25 -12.64
C GLN A 65 2.30 -24.43 -12.91
N THR A 66 1.81 -25.63 -12.60
CA THR A 66 2.51 -26.89 -12.66
C THR A 66 3.34 -26.97 -13.94
N SER A 67 4.66 -27.16 -13.80
CA SER A 67 5.52 -27.56 -14.90
C SER A 67 5.17 -29.00 -15.30
N LEU A 68 3.99 -29.20 -15.92
CA LEU A 68 3.62 -30.43 -16.62
C LEU A 68 4.21 -30.34 -18.03
N VAL A 69 5.54 -30.43 -18.12
CA VAL A 69 6.20 -30.74 -19.39
C VAL A 69 7.25 -31.80 -19.08
N GLU A 70 6.95 -33.00 -19.57
CA GLU A 70 7.88 -34.09 -19.90
C GLU A 70 8.55 -34.88 -18.77
N ALA A 71 7.85 -35.92 -18.31
CA ALA A 71 8.46 -37.24 -18.06
C ALA A 71 7.40 -38.35 -18.26
N GLY A 72 6.74 -38.30 -19.41
CA GLY A 72 5.74 -39.27 -19.85
C GLY A 72 5.86 -39.46 -21.36
N ALA A 73 7.01 -39.97 -21.80
CA ALA A 73 7.19 -40.54 -23.13
C ALA A 73 8.26 -41.62 -23.02
N SER A 74 7.77 -42.87 -23.07
CA SER A 74 8.38 -44.12 -23.55
C SER A 74 9.86 -44.39 -23.32
#